data_AF-A0A6A5ZG33-F1
#
_entry.id   AF-A0A6A5ZG33-F1
#
_cell.length_a   1.000
_cell.length_b   1.000
_cell.length_c   1.000
_cell.angle_alpha   90.00
_cell.angle_beta   90.00
_cell.angle_gamma   90.00
#
_symmetry.space_group_name_H-M   'P 1'
#
loop_
_entity.id
_entity.type
_entity.pdbx_description
1 polymer ?
#
loop_
_entity_poly.entity_id
_entity_poly.type
_entity_poly.pdbx_seq_one_letter_code
_entity_poly.pdbx_strand_id
1 'polypeptide(L)'
;MSITPPASIRSSASPRPSTPLEAPLPSHIPLARCANLVIIPNTPKGRGVFTSAFISKGSVIDVCPVLLLGLEENVKHIGHTSLYHYTYNWPTIGENGNKKVAQAVVFGLGSMFNHSTQNQNVGWERDTERGIITYKALRNIEDGEELCE
;
A
#
# COMPACT_ATOMS: atom_id res chain seq x y z
N MET A 1 71.03 -36.19 5.01
CA MET A 1 69.94 -35.48 4.30
C MET A 1 68.64 -36.20 4.61
N SER A 2 67.79 -35.61 5.45
CA SER A 2 66.51 -36.19 5.88
C SER A 2 65.49 -35.06 5.83
N ILE A 3 64.51 -35.20 4.94
CA ILE A 3 63.59 -34.14 4.52
C ILE A 3 62.32 -34.20 5.39
N THR A 4 61.99 -33.10 6.05
CA THR A 4 60.75 -32.88 6.82
C THR A 4 59.59 -32.55 5.87
N PRO A 5 58.36 -33.05 6.08
CA PRO A 5 57.20 -32.67 5.28
C PRO A 5 56.63 -31.30 5.70
N PRO A 6 55.98 -30.54 4.79
CA PRO A 6 55.48 -29.20 5.09
C PRO A 6 54.18 -29.21 5.90
N ALA A 7 54.02 -28.18 6.74
CA ALA A 7 52.88 -27.96 7.62
C ALA A 7 51.60 -27.62 6.84
N SER A 8 50.47 -28.20 7.26
CA SER A 8 49.14 -27.87 6.74
C SER A 8 48.69 -26.47 7.17
N ILE A 9 48.41 -25.61 6.19
CA ILE A 9 47.84 -24.28 6.38
C ILE A 9 46.34 -24.45 6.71
N ARG A 10 45.94 -24.13 7.95
CA ARG A 10 44.53 -23.96 8.30
C ARG A 10 44.07 -22.59 7.82
N SER A 11 43.23 -22.56 6.78
CA SER A 11 42.53 -21.35 6.35
C SER A 11 41.43 -21.03 7.37
N SER A 12 41.60 -19.93 8.11
CA SER A 12 40.56 -19.37 8.97
C SER A 12 39.54 -18.63 8.10
N ALA A 13 38.45 -19.31 7.74
CA ALA A 13 37.30 -18.65 7.14
C ALA A 13 36.60 -17.79 8.20
N SER A 14 36.64 -16.46 8.03
CA SER A 14 35.89 -15.51 8.84
C SER A 14 34.38 -15.80 8.74
N PRO A 15 33.62 -15.80 9.86
CA PRO A 15 32.19 -16.01 9.81
C PRO A 15 31.52 -14.89 8.99
N ARG A 16 30.61 -15.27 8.09
CA ARG A 16 29.80 -14.31 7.33
C ARG A 16 29.00 -13.45 8.32
N PRO A 17 28.83 -12.15 8.06
CA PRO A 17 27.94 -11.34 8.86
C PRO A 17 26.54 -11.96 8.82
N SER A 18 25.97 -12.22 9.99
CA SER A 18 24.60 -12.67 10.16
C SER A 18 23.68 -11.63 9.53
N THR A 19 22.82 -12.09 8.61
CA THR A 19 21.69 -11.31 8.10
C THR A 19 20.91 -10.73 9.30
N PRO A 20 20.50 -9.45 9.28
CA PRO A 20 19.66 -8.89 10.33
C PRO A 20 18.42 -9.78 10.50
N LEU A 21 18.12 -10.15 11.74
CA LEU A 21 16.91 -10.89 12.10
C LEU A 21 15.72 -10.05 11.65
N GLU A 22 14.97 -10.54 10.66
CA GLU A 22 13.78 -9.89 10.13
C GLU A 22 12.82 -9.65 11.29
N ALA A 23 12.46 -8.39 11.53
CA ALA A 23 11.58 -8.05 12.65
C ALA A 23 10.24 -8.78 12.45
N PRO A 24 9.66 -9.39 13.50
CA PRO A 24 8.39 -10.09 13.36
C PRO A 24 7.32 -9.11 12.88
N LEU A 25 6.50 -9.57 11.92
CA LEU A 25 5.33 -8.84 11.46
C LEU A 25 4.49 -8.40 12.68
N PRO A 26 3.95 -7.17 12.68
CA PRO A 26 3.14 -6.69 13.80
C PRO A 26 1.95 -7.62 14.04
N SER A 27 1.63 -7.88 15.31
CA SER A 27 0.51 -8.75 15.70
C SER A 27 -0.87 -8.17 15.37
N HIS A 28 -0.94 -6.88 15.04
CA HIS A 28 -2.15 -6.16 14.69
C HIS A 28 -1.81 -4.96 13.80
N ILE A 29 -2.79 -4.53 12.99
CA ILE A 29 -2.68 -3.35 12.13
C ILE A 29 -3.47 -2.22 12.79
N PRO A 30 -2.85 -1.12 13.22
CA PRO A 30 -3.58 0.02 13.75
C PRO A 30 -4.35 0.70 12.61
N LEU A 31 -5.66 0.84 12.78
CA LEU A 31 -6.51 1.58 11.86
C LEU A 31 -6.67 3.02 12.34
N ALA A 32 -6.79 3.95 11.40
CA ALA A 32 -7.11 5.35 11.68
C ALA A 32 -8.05 5.86 10.59
N ARG A 33 -8.97 6.75 10.97
CA ARG A 33 -9.83 7.49 10.04
C ARG A 33 -10.15 8.87 10.62
N CYS A 34 -10.08 9.91 9.79
CA CYS A 34 -10.59 11.22 10.17
C CYS A 34 -12.11 11.15 10.45
N ALA A 35 -12.55 11.62 11.61
CA ALA A 35 -13.95 11.51 12.04
C ALA A 35 -14.92 12.35 11.18
N ASN A 36 -14.47 13.50 10.67
CA ASN A 36 -15.31 14.51 10.01
C ASN A 36 -15.38 14.30 8.50
N LEU A 37 -15.59 13.06 8.04
CA LEU A 37 -15.71 12.73 6.62
C LEU A 37 -17.14 12.34 6.27
N VAL A 38 -17.62 12.83 5.12
CA VAL A 38 -18.97 12.55 4.61
C VAL A 38 -18.91 12.13 3.15
N ILE A 39 -19.85 11.28 2.74
CA ILE A 39 -20.04 10.94 1.32
C ILE A 39 -21.17 11.80 0.78
N ILE A 40 -20.89 12.58 -0.27
CA ILE A 40 -21.91 13.22 -1.08
C ILE A 40 -22.23 12.28 -2.25
N PRO A 41 -23.47 11.75 -2.36
CA PRO A 41 -23.76 10.67 -3.29
C PRO A 41 -23.85 11.10 -4.76
N ASN A 42 -24.13 12.39 -5.03
CA ASN A 42 -24.46 12.90 -6.36
C ASN A 42 -23.64 14.16 -6.70
N THR A 43 -22.34 14.01 -6.91
CA THR A 43 -21.46 15.02 -7.52
C THR A 43 -21.39 14.80 -9.04
N PRO A 44 -20.81 15.73 -9.82
CA PRO A 44 -20.55 15.49 -11.24
C PRO A 44 -19.67 14.26 -11.54
N LYS A 45 -18.93 13.75 -10.54
CA LYS A 45 -18.08 12.55 -10.63
C LYS A 45 -18.73 11.29 -10.00
N GLY A 46 -19.99 11.39 -9.56
CA GLY A 46 -20.68 10.33 -8.81
C GLY A 46 -20.58 10.55 -7.31
N ARG A 47 -20.15 9.53 -6.56
CA ARG A 47 -19.88 9.70 -5.12
C ARG A 47 -18.60 10.49 -4.94
N GLY A 48 -18.56 11.38 -3.94
CA GLY A 48 -17.32 12.03 -3.52
C GLY A 48 -17.20 12.03 -2.00
N VAL A 49 -15.97 11.95 -1.50
CA VAL A 49 -15.68 12.08 -0.07
C VAL A 49 -15.34 13.53 0.22
N PHE A 50 -15.98 14.11 1.22
CA PHE A 50 -15.78 15.49 1.64
C PHE A 50 -15.46 15.54 3.12
N THR A 51 -14.83 16.63 3.57
CA THR A 51 -14.66 16.89 5.00
C THR A 51 -15.69 17.90 5.49
N SER A 52 -16.15 17.73 6.73
CA SER A 52 -17.01 18.69 7.45
C SER A 52 -16.22 19.47 8.52
N ALA A 53 -14.90 19.48 8.42
CA ALA A 53 -13.98 20.20 9.29
C ALA A 53 -12.62 20.40 8.61
N PHE A 54 -11.83 21.34 9.13
CA PHE A 54 -10.45 21.51 8.71
C PHE A 54 -9.60 20.24 8.98
N ILE A 55 -8.80 19.85 7.99
CA ILE A 55 -7.79 18.78 8.10
C ILE A 55 -6.41 19.39 7.84
N SER A 56 -5.51 19.26 8.81
CA SER A 56 -4.14 19.76 8.65
C SER A 56 -3.33 18.88 7.70
N LYS A 57 -2.40 19.51 6.96
CA LYS A 57 -1.41 18.81 6.12
C LYS A 57 -0.72 17.69 6.90
N GLY A 58 -0.57 16.53 6.26
CA GLY A 58 0.09 15.35 6.81
C GLY A 58 -0.81 14.49 7.71
N SER A 59 -2.03 14.93 8.03
CA SER A 59 -3.00 14.12 8.76
C SER A 59 -3.29 12.82 8.03
N VAL A 60 -3.36 11.72 8.77
CA VAL A 60 -3.85 10.43 8.25
C VAL A 60 -5.36 10.52 8.07
N ILE A 61 -5.80 10.33 6.83
CA ILE A 61 -7.20 10.39 6.43
C ILE A 61 -7.87 9.04 6.66
N ASP A 62 -7.25 7.97 6.18
CA ASP A 62 -7.72 6.60 6.38
C ASP A 62 -6.54 5.60 6.26
N VAL A 63 -6.59 4.52 7.04
CA VAL A 63 -5.72 3.34 6.89
C VAL A 63 -6.59 2.20 6.41
N CYS A 64 -6.42 1.86 5.15
CA CYS A 64 -7.32 0.96 4.43
C CYS A 64 -6.64 -0.40 4.18
N PRO A 65 -7.16 -1.50 4.74
CA PRO A 65 -6.78 -2.84 4.34
C PRO A 65 -7.14 -3.09 2.88
N VAL A 66 -6.39 -3.96 2.22
CA VAL A 66 -6.65 -4.33 0.83
C VAL A 66 -7.02 -5.80 0.67
N LEU A 67 -7.92 -6.08 -0.26
CA LEU A 67 -8.14 -7.42 -0.80
C LEU A 67 -7.39 -7.54 -2.11
N LEU A 68 -6.35 -8.37 -2.14
CA LEU A 68 -5.64 -8.67 -3.37
C LEU A 68 -6.48 -9.62 -4.24
N LEU A 69 -6.70 -9.22 -5.49
CA LEU A 69 -7.41 -10.03 -6.47
C LEU A 69 -6.40 -10.90 -7.22
N GLY A 70 -6.73 -12.18 -7.40
CA GLY A 70 -5.84 -13.11 -8.09
C GLY A 70 -5.54 -12.64 -9.52
N LEU A 71 -4.33 -12.90 -10.02
CA LEU A 71 -3.93 -12.44 -11.36
C LEU A 71 -4.87 -12.99 -12.46
N GLU A 72 -5.20 -14.27 -12.37
CA GLU A 72 -6.11 -14.94 -13.31
C GLU A 72 -7.57 -14.55 -13.07
N GLU A 73 -8.00 -14.50 -11.81
CA GLU A 73 -9.34 -14.05 -11.41
C GLU A 73 -9.64 -12.64 -11.93
N ASN A 74 -8.68 -11.72 -11.79
CA ASN A 74 -8.83 -10.35 -12.23
C ASN A 74 -9.04 -10.26 -13.74
N VAL A 75 -8.23 -11.00 -14.52
CA VAL A 75 -8.33 -10.98 -16.00
C VAL A 75 -9.61 -11.66 -16.48
N LYS A 76 -10.00 -12.80 -15.89
CA LYS A 76 -11.15 -13.58 -16.36
C LYS A 76 -12.50 -13.02 -15.91
N HIS A 77 -12.54 -12.35 -14.75
CA HIS A 77 -13.78 -11.98 -14.10
C HIS A 77 -13.83 -10.50 -13.75
N ILE A 78 -12.93 -10.01 -12.88
CA ILE A 78 -13.09 -8.69 -12.26
C ILE A 78 -13.00 -7.55 -13.29
N GLY A 79 -12.07 -7.65 -14.25
CA GLY A 79 -11.87 -6.65 -15.31
C GLY A 79 -13.08 -6.38 -16.19
N HIS A 80 -14.11 -7.23 -16.11
CA HIS A 80 -15.37 -7.09 -16.85
C HIS A 80 -16.52 -6.56 -16.00
N THR A 81 -16.25 -6.10 -14.77
CA THR A 81 -17.26 -5.64 -13.82
C THR A 81 -17.02 -4.19 -13.40
N SER A 82 -18.07 -3.53 -12.89
CA SER A 82 -17.93 -2.17 -12.33
C SER A 82 -16.97 -2.10 -11.14
N LEU A 83 -16.67 -3.23 -10.48
CA LEU A 83 -15.69 -3.28 -9.40
C LEU A 83 -14.28 -2.89 -9.87
N TYR A 84 -13.94 -3.17 -11.13
CA TYR A 84 -12.63 -2.82 -11.70
C TYR A 84 -12.31 -1.32 -11.64
N HIS A 85 -13.33 -0.46 -11.65
CA HIS A 85 -13.15 0.98 -11.53
C HIS A 85 -12.78 1.44 -10.11
N TYR A 86 -12.77 0.51 -9.15
CA TYR A 86 -12.47 0.76 -7.74
C TYR A 86 -11.18 0.07 -7.29
N THR A 87 -10.45 -0.58 -8.19
CA THR A 87 -9.24 -1.33 -7.86
C THR A 87 -7.96 -0.56 -8.16
N TYR A 88 -6.90 -0.89 -7.43
CA TYR A 88 -5.57 -0.33 -7.59
C TYR A 88 -4.59 -1.37 -8.10
N ASN A 89 -3.67 -0.94 -8.96
CA ASN A 89 -2.49 -1.73 -9.33
C ASN A 89 -1.68 -2.09 -8.09
N TRP A 90 -1.54 -3.37 -7.80
CA TRP A 90 -0.81 -3.89 -6.64
C TRP A 90 0.39 -4.76 -7.07
N PRO A 91 1.63 -4.42 -6.69
CA PRO A 91 2.79 -5.23 -7.01
C PRO A 91 2.73 -6.57 -6.28
N THR A 92 3.00 -7.64 -7.01
CA THR A 92 3.06 -9.00 -6.46
C THR A 92 4.18 -9.79 -7.12
N ILE A 93 4.50 -10.96 -6.57
CA ILE A 93 5.48 -11.89 -7.11
C ILE A 93 4.71 -13.10 -7.66
N GLY A 94 4.92 -13.43 -8.94
CA GLY A 94 4.35 -14.62 -9.54
C GLY A 94 5.06 -15.90 -9.06
N GLU A 95 4.45 -17.05 -9.34
CA GLU A 95 5.00 -18.37 -8.95
C GLU A 95 6.43 -18.61 -9.42
N ASN A 96 6.83 -18.00 -10.54
CA ASN A 96 8.17 -18.07 -11.11
C ASN A 96 9.14 -17.01 -10.57
N GLY A 97 8.79 -16.30 -9.50
CA GLY A 97 9.62 -15.25 -8.89
C GLY A 97 9.63 -13.92 -9.65
N ASN A 98 8.94 -13.82 -10.80
CA ASN A 98 8.90 -12.59 -11.57
C ASN A 98 7.92 -11.58 -10.98
N LYS A 99 8.28 -10.29 -11.03
CA LYS A 99 7.40 -9.19 -10.65
C LYS A 99 6.18 -9.16 -11.55
N LYS A 100 4.99 -9.10 -10.94
CA LYS A 100 3.70 -8.95 -11.62
C LYS A 100 2.90 -7.83 -10.97
N VAL A 101 1.86 -7.37 -11.65
CA VAL A 101 0.91 -6.38 -11.14
C VAL A 101 -0.46 -7.03 -11.07
N ALA A 102 -0.96 -7.23 -9.87
CA ALA A 102 -2.33 -7.62 -9.59
C ALA A 102 -3.22 -6.38 -9.46
N GLN A 103 -4.51 -6.60 -9.26
CA GLN A 103 -5.44 -5.58 -8.80
C GLN A 103 -5.77 -5.80 -7.34
N ALA A 104 -6.07 -4.74 -6.60
CA ALA A 104 -6.53 -4.82 -5.23
C ALA A 104 -7.73 -3.91 -5.00
N VAL A 105 -8.74 -4.42 -4.29
CA VAL A 105 -9.81 -3.59 -3.74
C VAL A 105 -9.28 -2.94 -2.47
N VAL A 106 -9.47 -1.63 -2.32
CA VAL A 106 -9.06 -0.90 -1.13
C VAL A 106 -10.30 -0.67 -0.28
N PHE A 107 -10.37 -1.34 0.87
CA PHE A 107 -11.50 -1.19 1.78
C PHE A 107 -11.51 0.20 2.44
N GLY A 108 -12.44 0.41 3.37
CA GLY A 108 -12.60 1.72 4.00
C GLY A 108 -13.00 2.78 2.98
N LEU A 109 -12.37 3.95 3.02
CA LEU A 109 -12.64 5.05 2.08
C LEU A 109 -11.70 5.07 0.87
N GLY A 110 -10.67 4.22 0.81
CA GLY A 110 -9.67 4.27 -0.26
C GLY A 110 -10.29 4.19 -1.65
N SER A 111 -11.12 3.19 -1.91
CA SER A 111 -11.89 3.07 -3.16
C SER A 111 -13.02 4.11 -3.33
N MET A 112 -13.19 5.08 -2.43
CA MET A 112 -14.22 6.13 -2.54
C MET A 112 -13.65 7.49 -2.93
N PHE A 113 -12.33 7.68 -2.87
CA PHE A 113 -11.71 8.94 -3.30
C PHE A 113 -11.77 9.08 -4.81
N ASN A 114 -12.20 10.25 -5.27
CA ASN A 114 -12.17 10.57 -6.70
C ASN A 114 -10.76 10.96 -7.12
N HIS A 115 -10.43 10.73 -8.39
CA HIS A 115 -9.18 11.20 -8.98
C HIS A 115 -9.26 12.67 -9.42
N SER A 116 -8.17 13.42 -9.22
CA SER A 116 -8.02 14.81 -9.68
C SER A 116 -6.56 15.15 -9.97
N THR A 117 -6.21 15.37 -11.23
CA THR A 117 -4.86 15.78 -11.62
C THR A 117 -4.54 17.24 -11.30
N GLN A 118 -5.57 18.09 -11.15
CA GLN A 118 -5.41 19.53 -10.91
C GLN A 118 -5.55 19.90 -9.42
N ASN A 119 -6.47 19.24 -8.71
CA ASN A 119 -6.83 19.58 -7.33
C ASN A 119 -6.58 18.41 -6.38
N GLN A 120 -5.51 17.64 -6.60
CA GLN A 120 -5.11 16.57 -5.69
C GLN A 120 -4.81 17.15 -4.30
N ASN A 121 -5.44 16.60 -3.27
CA ASN A 121 -5.20 16.99 -1.88
C ASN A 121 -5.03 15.78 -0.94
N VAL A 122 -5.23 14.57 -1.45
CA VAL A 122 -4.92 13.31 -0.80
C VAL A 122 -3.79 12.60 -1.52
N GLY A 123 -2.82 12.12 -0.76
CA GLY A 123 -1.78 11.21 -1.23
C GLY A 123 -1.86 9.89 -0.48
N TRP A 124 -1.15 8.89 -0.94
CA TRP A 124 -1.19 7.57 -0.34
C TRP A 124 0.18 6.89 -0.30
N GLU A 125 0.37 6.05 0.72
CA GLU A 125 1.53 5.19 0.92
C GLU A 125 1.07 3.74 1.00
N ARG A 126 1.76 2.85 0.27
CA ARG A 126 1.43 1.43 0.23
C ARG A 126 2.40 0.63 1.08
N ASP A 127 1.84 -0.23 1.93
CA ASP A 127 2.58 -1.25 2.66
C ASP A 127 2.15 -2.63 2.14
N THR A 128 2.99 -3.20 1.28
CA THR A 128 2.72 -4.49 0.64
C THR A 128 2.85 -5.66 1.59
N GLU A 129 3.63 -5.50 2.64
CA GLU A 129 3.90 -6.53 3.64
C GLU A 129 2.70 -6.68 4.58
N ARG A 130 2.12 -5.56 5.02
CA ARG A 130 0.92 -5.54 5.87
C ARG A 130 -0.40 -5.55 5.11
N GLY A 131 -0.37 -5.37 3.79
CA GLY A 131 -1.58 -5.36 2.96
C GLY A 131 -2.47 -4.15 3.22
N ILE A 132 -1.88 -2.95 3.32
CA ILE A 132 -2.61 -1.71 3.59
C ILE A 132 -2.19 -0.56 2.67
N ILE A 133 -3.09 0.42 2.53
CA ILE A 133 -2.80 1.75 2.01
C ILE A 133 -3.13 2.79 3.08
N THR A 134 -2.20 3.69 3.35
CA THR A 134 -2.41 4.85 4.23
C THR A 134 -2.60 6.10 3.40
N TYR A 135 -3.77 6.73 3.51
CA TYR A 135 -4.09 7.99 2.85
C TYR A 135 -3.77 9.17 3.78
N LYS A 136 -3.14 10.22 3.25
CA LYS A 136 -2.72 11.41 4.00
C LYS A 136 -3.05 12.70 3.25
N ALA A 137 -3.34 13.75 3.99
CA ALA A 137 -3.54 15.08 3.43
C ALA A 137 -2.21 15.66 2.90
N LEU A 138 -2.14 16.03 1.62
CA LEU A 138 -0.95 16.62 0.98
C LEU A 138 -0.77 18.11 1.33
N ARG A 139 -1.87 18.76 1.68
CA ARG A 139 -1.98 20.16 2.10
C ARG A 139 -3.04 20.27 3.19
N ASN A 140 -3.21 21.46 3.75
CA ASN A 140 -4.40 21.75 4.53
C ASN A 140 -5.64 21.61 3.64
N ILE A 141 -6.70 21.02 4.18
CA ILE A 141 -7.99 20.81 3.52
C ILE A 141 -9.04 21.52 4.37
N GLU A 142 -9.73 22.49 3.78
CA GLU A 142 -10.73 23.30 4.46
C GLU A 142 -12.07 22.55 4.58
N ASP A 143 -12.91 23.01 5.50
CA ASP A 143 -14.28 22.53 5.64
C ASP A 143 -15.05 22.62 4.29
N GLY A 144 -15.74 21.55 3.93
CA GLY A 144 -16.51 21.43 2.70
C GLY A 144 -15.71 21.07 1.44
N GLU A 145 -14.38 20.92 1.52
CA GLU A 145 -13.60 20.47 0.36
C GLU A 145 -13.78 18.97 0.08
N GLU A 146 -13.74 18.61 -1.21
CA GLU A 146 -13.66 17.22 -1.65
C GLU A 146 -12.24 16.67 -1.46
N LEU A 147 -12.14 15.46 -0.94
CA LEU A 147 -10.91 14.69 -0.84
C LEU A 147 -10.69 13.94 -2.16
N CYS A 148 -9.67 14.34 -2.91
CA CYS A 148 -9.29 13.76 -4.19
C CYS A 148 -7.84 13.29 -4.20
N GLU A 149 -7.64 12.10 -4.76
CA GLU A 149 -6.32 11.51 -5.03
C GLU A 149 -5.83 11.71 -6.47
#